data_AF-A0AAD6Z9W7-F1
#
_entry.id   AF-A0AAD6Z9W7-F1
#
_cell.length_a   1.000
_cell.length_b   1.000
_cell.length_c   1.000
_cell.angle_alpha   90.00
_cell.angle_beta   90.00
_cell.angle_gamma   90.00
#
_symmetry.space_group_name_H-M   'P 1'
#
loop_
_entity.id
_entity.type
_entity.pdbx_description
1 polymer ?
#
loop_
_entity_poly.entity_id
_entity_poly.type
_entity_poly.pdbx_seq_one_letter_code
_entity_poly.pdbx_strand_id
1 'polypeptide(L)'
;MGLTGFMSISMFYEYWCYVTLFFGAYIAETYWARFCVVVVISSIGHIILIVTGLPGGQRSPRGMAHQGNLSPLIVALVFRGIGSGLFPANILPLVAEQYRPTKLFVEPMATREKIVDVALTINRVNTYVGFWLV
;
A
#
# COMPACT_ATOMS: atom_id res chain seq x y z
N MET A 1 2.93 -4.01 28.38
CA MET A 1 3.97 -3.40 27.53
C MET A 1 3.98 -1.92 27.83
N GLY A 2 5.15 -1.33 28.13
CA GLY A 2 5.26 0.12 28.31
C GLY A 2 5.16 0.87 26.99
N LEU A 3 4.95 2.18 27.05
CA LEU A 3 4.84 3.10 25.91
C LEU A 3 5.98 2.91 24.89
N THR A 4 7.19 2.66 25.39
CA THR A 4 8.42 2.49 24.59
C THR A 4 8.37 1.27 23.68
N GLY A 5 7.80 0.15 24.14
CA GLY A 5 7.72 -1.08 23.35
C GLY A 5 6.77 -0.94 22.16
N PHE A 6 5.68 -0.18 22.33
CA PHE A 6 4.74 0.11 21.25
C PHE A 6 5.38 1.04 20.21
N MET A 7 6.08 2.10 20.64
CA MET A 7 6.79 3.00 19.72
C MET A 7 7.82 2.27 18.87
N SER A 8 8.64 1.39 19.46
CA SER A 8 9.65 0.64 18.70
C SER A 8 9.03 -0.23 17.60
N ILE A 9 7.88 -0.87 17.88
CA ILE A 9 7.17 -1.70 16.88
C ILE A 9 6.60 -0.83 15.76
N SER A 10 6.01 0.32 16.10
CA SER A 10 5.46 1.25 15.10
C SER A 10 6.55 1.84 14.20
N MET A 11 7.68 2.26 14.77
CA MET A 11 8.81 2.80 14.01
C MET A 11 9.45 1.73 13.11
N PHE A 12 9.55 0.49 13.58
CA PHE A 12 9.99 -0.63 12.77
C PHE A 12 9.05 -0.88 11.58
N TYR A 13 7.74 -0.87 11.83
CA TYR A 13 6.74 -1.09 10.78
C TYR A 13 6.82 0.01 9.71
N GLU A 14 6.95 1.28 10.11
CA GLU A 14 7.09 2.38 9.18
C GLU A 14 8.37 2.25 8.32
N TYR A 15 9.50 1.94 8.95
CA TYR A 15 10.76 1.67 8.24
C TYR A 15 10.62 0.51 7.24
N TRP A 16 9.99 -0.58 7.67
CA TRP A 16 9.77 -1.76 6.83
C TRP A 16 8.89 -1.46 5.61
N CYS A 17 7.86 -0.62 5.77
CA CYS A 17 7.04 -0.13 4.68
C CYS A 17 7.86 0.68 3.66
N TYR A 18 8.79 1.54 4.10
CA TYR A 18 9.65 2.28 3.17
C TYR A 18 10.60 1.36 2.40
N VAL A 19 11.22 0.37 3.05
CA VAL A 19 12.13 -0.59 2.38
C VAL A 19 11.39 -1.41 1.32
N THR A 20 10.22 -1.93 1.68
CA THR A 20 9.39 -2.73 0.76
C THR A 20 8.81 -1.91 -0.40
N LEU A 21 8.56 -0.61 -0.18
CA LEU A 21 8.18 0.34 -1.24
C LEU A 21 9.29 0.50 -2.29
N PHE A 22 10.54 0.73 -1.87
CA PHE A 22 11.68 0.83 -2.80
C PHE A 22 11.90 -0.46 -3.57
N PHE A 23 11.80 -1.61 -2.89
CA PHE A 23 11.93 -2.92 -3.53
C PHE A 23 10.79 -3.18 -4.53
N GLY A 24 9.56 -2.80 -4.18
CA GLY A 24 8.39 -2.87 -5.06
C GLY A 24 8.53 -2.00 -6.32
N ALA A 25 9.08 -0.79 -6.17
CA ALA A 25 9.36 0.10 -7.29
C ALA A 25 10.42 -0.48 -8.24
N TYR A 26 11.50 -1.03 -7.70
CA TYR A 26 12.53 -1.71 -8.50
C TYR A 26 11.97 -2.89 -9.30
N ILE A 27 11.12 -3.71 -8.67
CA ILE A 27 10.45 -4.83 -9.35
C ILE A 27 9.53 -4.32 -10.46
N ALA A 28 8.77 -3.24 -10.21
CA ALA A 28 7.85 -2.66 -11.19
C ALA A 28 8.57 -2.14 -12.45
N GLU A 29 9.80 -1.64 -12.31
CA GLU A 29 10.62 -1.16 -13.44
C GLU A 29 11.32 -2.28 -14.21
N THR A 30 11.75 -3.34 -13.51
CA THR A 30 12.60 -4.40 -14.10
C THR A 30 11.81 -5.59 -14.63
N TYR A 31 10.67 -5.89 -14.03
CA TYR A 31 9.78 -6.97 -14.44
C TYR A 31 8.39 -6.39 -14.58
N TRP A 32 7.71 -6.69 -15.69
CA TRP A 32 6.30 -6.37 -15.86
C TRP A 32 5.49 -7.19 -14.84
N ALA A 33 5.49 -6.76 -13.58
CA ALA A 33 4.83 -7.43 -12.49
C ALA A 33 3.34 -7.39 -12.81
N ARG A 34 2.82 -8.53 -13.26
CA ARG A 34 1.40 -8.67 -13.58
C ARG A 34 0.63 -8.28 -12.32
N PHE A 35 -0.21 -7.25 -12.44
CA PHE A 35 -1.06 -6.69 -11.38
C PHE A 35 -1.64 -7.76 -10.43
N CYS A 36 -2.03 -8.91 -10.97
CA CYS A 36 -2.56 -10.05 -10.21
C CYS A 36 -1.64 -10.54 -9.09
N VAL A 37 -0.32 -10.61 -9.30
CA VAL A 37 0.62 -11.20 -8.31
C VAL A 37 0.73 -10.30 -7.09
N VAL A 38 0.84 -9.00 -7.31
CA VAL A 38 1.00 -8.01 -6.23
C VAL A 38 -0.29 -7.87 -5.41
N VAL A 39 -1.45 -7.88 -6.08
CA VAL A 39 -2.76 -7.86 -5.42
C VAL A 39 -2.95 -9.09 -4.54
N VAL A 40 -2.59 -10.28 -5.02
CA VAL A 40 -2.71 -11.53 -4.25
C VAL A 40 -1.82 -11.52 -3.01
N ILE A 41 -0.56 -11.09 -3.13
CA ILE A 41 0.37 -11.02 -1.99
C ILE A 41 -0.13 -10.02 -0.94
N SER A 42 -0.61 -8.85 -1.37
CA SER A 42 -1.17 -7.83 -0.47
C SER A 42 -2.44 -8.33 0.24
N SER A 43 -3.33 -9.01 -0.49
CA SER A 43 -4.56 -9.60 0.07
C SER A 43 -4.26 -10.64 1.15
N ILE A 44 -3.27 -11.51 0.92
CA ILE A 44 -2.86 -12.53 1.89
C ILE A 44 -2.32 -11.88 3.17
N GLY A 45 -1.48 -10.85 3.05
CA GLY A 45 -0.96 -10.10 4.21
C GLY A 45 -2.08 -9.47 5.04
N HIS A 46 -3.12 -8.95 4.37
CA HIS A 46 -4.30 -8.37 5.04
C HIS A 46 -5.12 -9.42 5.80
N ILE A 47 -5.33 -10.60 5.21
CA ILE A 47 -6.06 -11.70 5.84
C ILE A 47 -5.34 -12.18 7.10
N ILE A 48 -4.01 -12.34 7.03
CA ILE A 48 -3.20 -12.76 8.19
C ILE A 48 -3.34 -11.76 9.34
N LEU A 49 -3.27 -10.45 9.05
CA LEU A 49 -3.44 -9.42 10.07
C LEU A 49 -4.82 -9.49 10.73
N ILE A 50 -5.89 -9.60 9.92
CA ILE A 50 -7.27 -9.68 10.43
C ILE A 50 -7.42 -10.88 11.37
N VAL A 51 -6.92 -12.05 10.95
CA VAL A 51 -6.98 -13.28 11.76
C VAL A 51 -6.23 -13.12 13.09
N THR A 52 -5.08 -12.42 13.09
CA THR A 52 -4.34 -12.16 14.34
C THR A 52 -5.02 -11.14 15.26
N GLY A 53 -5.80 -10.20 14.72
CA GLY A 53 -6.51 -9.17 15.50
C GLY A 53 -7.89 -9.60 16.00
N LEU A 54 -8.45 -10.70 15.50
CA LEU A 54 -9.75 -11.21 15.90
C LEU A 54 -9.72 -11.73 17.36
N PRO A 55 -10.70 -11.37 18.22
CA PRO A 55 -10.76 -11.85 19.60
C PRO A 55 -10.87 -13.38 19.71
N GLY A 56 -11.37 -14.05 18.68
CA GLY A 56 -11.37 -15.52 18.58
C GLY A 56 -9.98 -16.13 18.42
N GLY A 57 -9.08 -15.48 17.67
CA GLY A 57 -7.69 -15.92 17.50
C GLY A 57 -6.82 -15.69 18.74
N GLN A 58 -7.21 -14.71 19.57
CA GLN A 58 -6.47 -14.31 20.77
C GLN A 58 -6.92 -15.00 22.07
N ARG A 59 -8.10 -15.65 22.06
CA ARG A 59 -8.72 -16.29 23.24
C ARG A 59 -8.67 -17.83 23.20
N SER A 60 -8.32 -18.42 22.06
CA SER A 60 -8.21 -19.89 21.94
C SER A 60 -6.91 -20.42 22.58
N PRO A 61 -6.95 -21.45 23.45
CA PRO A 61 -5.77 -22.05 24.09
C PRO A 61 -4.79 -22.72 23.10
N ARG A 62 -5.25 -23.03 21.88
CA ARG A 62 -4.46 -23.56 20.75
C ARG A 62 -4.31 -22.55 19.61
N GLY A 63 -4.77 -21.32 19.79
CA GLY A 63 -4.66 -20.27 18.78
C GLY A 63 -3.26 -19.70 18.72
N MET A 64 -2.88 -19.24 17.54
CA MET A 64 -1.58 -18.63 17.25
C MET A 64 -1.25 -17.43 18.15
N ALA A 65 -2.26 -16.82 18.79
CA ALA A 65 -2.14 -15.71 19.73
C ALA A 65 -2.67 -16.09 21.12
N HIS A 66 -1.87 -16.76 21.95
CA HIS A 66 -2.16 -16.85 23.38
C HIS A 66 -2.07 -15.45 24.02
N GLN A 67 -2.90 -15.16 25.03
CA GLN A 67 -2.81 -13.92 25.82
C GLN A 67 -1.37 -13.73 26.32
N GLY A 68 -0.67 -12.72 25.79
CA GLY A 68 0.73 -12.41 26.12
C GLY A 68 1.76 -12.72 25.03
N ASN A 69 1.41 -13.44 23.95
CA ASN A 69 2.35 -13.72 22.86
C ASN A 69 2.27 -12.67 21.74
N LEU A 70 3.35 -11.91 21.55
CA LEU A 70 3.47 -10.85 20.54
C LEU A 70 4.03 -11.35 19.21
N SER A 71 4.57 -12.58 19.17
CA SER A 71 5.14 -13.15 17.95
C SER A 71 4.17 -13.20 16.76
N PRO A 72 2.88 -13.57 16.88
CA PRO A 72 1.96 -13.57 15.74
C PRO A 72 1.71 -12.16 15.19
N LEU A 73 1.70 -11.14 16.07
CA LEU A 73 1.54 -9.74 15.65
C LEU A 73 2.75 -9.27 14.84
N ILE A 74 3.97 -9.59 15.28
CA ILE A 74 5.20 -9.22 14.57
C ILE A 74 5.26 -9.89 13.19
N VAL A 75 4.93 -11.19 13.12
CA VAL A 75 4.88 -11.92 11.84
C VAL A 75 3.83 -11.29 10.91
N ALA A 76 2.63 -10.99 11.42
CA ALA A 76 1.59 -10.33 10.65
C ALA A 76 2.02 -8.94 10.15
N LEU A 77 2.73 -8.16 10.95
CA LEU A 77 3.26 -6.85 10.55
C LEU A 77 4.30 -6.95 9.43
N VAL A 78 5.17 -7.96 9.46
CA VAL A 78 6.17 -8.19 8.39
C VAL A 78 5.48 -8.52 7.07
N PHE A 79 4.54 -9.47 7.06
CA PHE A 79 3.79 -9.85 5.86
C PHE A 79 2.88 -8.71 5.36
N ARG A 80 2.23 -7.98 6.27
CA ARG A 80 1.44 -6.80 5.92
C ARG A 80 2.31 -5.71 5.29
N GLY A 81 3.49 -5.46 5.86
CA GLY A 81 4.40 -4.42 5.36
C GLY A 81 4.84 -4.66 3.92
N ILE A 82 5.07 -5.93 3.55
CA ILE A 82 5.32 -6.32 2.15
C ILE A 82 4.13 -5.93 1.26
N GLY A 83 2.90 -6.20 1.70
CA GLY A 83 1.69 -5.82 0.97
C GLY A 83 1.52 -4.30 0.81
N SER A 84 1.71 -3.53 1.88
CA SER A 84 1.56 -2.07 1.84
C SER A 84 2.65 -1.35 1.06
N GLY A 85 3.85 -1.93 0.93
CA GLY A 85 4.92 -1.38 0.10
C GLY A 85 4.77 -1.71 -1.39
N LEU A 86 4.53 -2.99 -1.73
CA LEU A 86 4.49 -3.40 -3.15
C LEU A 86 3.24 -2.93 -3.88
N PHE A 87 2.09 -2.86 -3.21
CA PHE A 87 0.82 -2.54 -3.84
C PHE A 87 0.77 -1.13 -4.48
N PRO A 88 1.06 -0.03 -3.75
CA PRO A 88 1.07 1.32 -4.33
C PRO A 88 2.18 1.49 -5.38
N ALA A 89 3.35 0.86 -5.21
CA ALA A 89 4.46 0.95 -6.17
C ALA A 89 4.10 0.44 -7.57
N ASN A 90 3.19 -0.53 -7.68
CA ASN A 90 2.80 -1.13 -8.96
C ASN A 90 1.55 -0.49 -9.59
N ILE A 91 0.67 0.10 -8.78
CA ILE A 91 -0.61 0.66 -9.27
C ILE A 91 -0.45 2.08 -9.80
N LEU A 92 0.39 2.90 -9.17
CA LEU A 92 0.58 4.30 -9.59
C LEU A 92 1.08 4.42 -11.04
N PRO A 93 2.05 3.62 -11.51
CA PRO A 93 2.46 3.62 -12.91
C PRO A 93 1.34 3.15 -13.85
N LEU A 94 0.57 2.13 -13.44
CA LEU A 94 -0.51 1.57 -14.25
C LEU A 94 -1.65 2.59 -14.46
N VAL A 95 -2.01 3.33 -13.42
CA VAL A 95 -3.03 4.39 -13.50
C VAL A 95 -2.54 5.53 -14.40
N ALA A 96 -1.26 5.89 -14.28
CA ALA A 96 -0.67 6.90 -15.17
C ALA A 96 -0.70 6.46 -16.64
N GLU A 97 -0.46 5.17 -16.94
CA GLU A 97 -0.49 4.62 -18.29
C GLU A 97 -1.91 4.55 -18.88
N GLN A 98 -2.95 4.42 -18.04
CA GLN A 98 -4.35 4.45 -18.49
C GLN A 98 -4.81 5.85 -18.98
N TYR A 99 -4.04 6.91 -18.71
CA TYR A 99 -4.37 8.27 -19.12
C TYR A 99 -3.99 8.51 -20.59
N ARG A 100 -4.95 8.30 -21.50
CA ARG A 100 -4.77 8.44 -22.96
C ARG A 100 -4.60 9.87 -23.53
N PRO A 101 -5.03 10.97 -22.88
CA PRO A 101 -4.80 12.31 -23.40
C PRO A 101 -3.30 12.64 -23.38
N THR A 102 -2.65 12.72 -24.54
CA THR A 102 -1.21 12.99 -24.67
C THR A 102 -0.89 14.45 -25.02
N LYS A 103 -1.90 15.27 -25.33
CA LYS A 103 -1.71 16.67 -25.71
C LYS A 103 -2.47 17.60 -24.79
N LEU A 104 -1.89 18.77 -24.52
CA LEU A 104 -2.62 19.87 -23.90
C LEU A 104 -3.82 20.21 -24.79
N PHE A 105 -5.01 20.18 -24.20
CA PHE A 105 -6.22 20.63 -24.85
C PHE A 105 -6.78 21.81 -24.06
N VAL A 106 -7.30 22.78 -24.80
CA VAL A 106 -8.00 23.93 -24.23
C VAL A 106 -9.48 23.58 -24.32
N GLU A 107 -10.10 23.35 -23.18
CA GLU A 107 -11.56 23.21 -23.10
C GLU A 107 -12.17 24.61 -22.93
N PRO A 108 -13.05 25.06 -23.86
CA PRO A 108 -13.76 26.30 -23.67
C PRO A 108 -14.82 26.12 -22.58
N MET A 109 -14.61 26.72 -21.41
CA MET A 109 -15.65 26.85 -20.39
C MET A 109 -16.39 28.18 -20.54
N ALA A 110 -17.64 28.22 -20.08
CA ALA A 110 -18.56 29.35 -20.21
C ALA A 110 -18.08 30.68 -19.59
N THR A 111 -16.95 30.72 -18.88
CA THR A 111 -16.46 31.92 -18.18
C THR A 111 -14.94 32.10 -18.24
N ARG A 112 -14.17 31.05 -18.54
CA ARG A 112 -12.70 31.08 -18.67
C ARG A 112 -12.22 29.96 -19.59
N GLU A 113 -11.09 30.15 -20.25
CA GLU A 113 -10.38 29.05 -20.91
C GLU A 113 -9.66 28.20 -19.87
N LYS A 114 -9.92 26.89 -19.87
CA LYS A 114 -9.23 25.94 -19.00
C LYS A 114 -8.13 25.26 -19.81
N ILE A 115 -6.89 25.66 -19.58
CA ILE A 115 -5.71 24.95 -20.08
C ILE A 115 -5.56 23.70 -19.21
N VAL A 116 -5.87 22.53 -19.77
CA VAL A 116 -5.68 21.25 -19.08
C VAL A 116 -4.26 20.76 -19.37
N ASP A 117 -3.37 20.95 -18.40
CA ASP A 117 -2.06 20.32 -18.42
C ASP A 117 -2.19 18.84 -18.03
N VAL A 118 -1.78 17.97 -18.94
CA VAL A 118 -1.78 16.52 -18.77
C VAL A 118 -0.87 16.11 -17.61
N ALA A 119 0.30 16.74 -17.45
CA ALA A 119 1.25 16.39 -16.40
C ALA A 119 0.69 16.69 -15.00
N LEU A 120 0.11 17.88 -14.81
CA LEU A 120 -0.55 18.24 -13.56
C LEU A 120 -1.78 17.37 -13.27
N THR A 121 -2.49 16.93 -14.31
CA THR A 121 -3.67 16.08 -14.13
C THR A 121 -3.27 14.66 -13.71
N ILE A 122 -2.27 14.05 -14.36
CA ILE A 122 -1.73 12.74 -13.96
C ILE A 122 -1.18 12.81 -12.53
N ASN A 123 -0.44 13.86 -12.18
CA ASN A 123 0.13 13.97 -10.84
C ASN A 123 -0.95 14.11 -9.76
N ARG A 124 -2.04 14.86 -10.04
CA ARG A 124 -3.21 14.91 -9.15
C ARG A 124 -3.87 13.55 -9.01
N VAL A 125 -4.12 12.85 -10.11
CA VAL A 125 -4.72 11.51 -10.08
C VAL A 125 -3.85 10.54 -9.28
N ASN A 126 -2.53 10.52 -9.50
CA ASN A 126 -1.59 9.70 -8.73
C ASN A 126 -1.56 10.08 -7.25
N THR A 127 -1.68 11.37 -6.92
CA THR A 127 -1.75 11.82 -5.51
C THR A 127 -3.05 11.34 -4.85
N TYR A 128 -4.19 11.46 -5.53
CA TYR A 128 -5.47 10.98 -5.01
C TYR A 128 -5.47 9.46 -4.86
N VAL A 129 -5.03 8.72 -5.89
CA VAL A 129 -4.96 7.26 -5.83
C VAL A 129 -3.97 6.82 -4.75
N GLY A 130 -2.80 7.44 -4.66
CA GLY A 130 -1.81 7.14 -3.61
C GLY A 130 -2.36 7.35 -2.19
N PHE A 131 -3.18 8.38 -1.97
CA PHE A 131 -3.83 8.64 -0.68
C PHE A 131 -4.84 7.55 -0.28
N TRP A 132 -5.61 7.01 -1.24
CA TRP A 132 -6.62 5.98 -0.96
C TRP A 132 -6.06 4.56 -0.85
N LEU A 133 -4.81 4.33 -1.25
CA LEU A 133 -4.17 3.00 -1.24
C LEU A 133 -3.31 2.72 0.00
N VAL A 134 -3.20 3.68 0.93
CA VAL A 134 -2.52 3.57 2.24
C VAL A 134 -3.54 3.43 3.36
#